data_AF-A0AAE1YQN2-F1
#
_entry.id   AF-A0AAE1YQN2-F1
#
_cell.length_a   1.000
_cell.length_b   1.000
_cell.length_c   1.000
_cell.angle_alpha   90.00
_cell.angle_beta   90.00
_cell.angle_gamma   90.00
#
_symmetry.space_group_name_H-M   'P 1'
#
loop_
_entity.id
_entity.type
_entity.pdbx_description
1 polymer ?
#
loop_
_entity_poly.entity_id
_entity_poly.type
_entity_poly.pdbx_seq_one_letter_code
_entity_poly.pdbx_strand_id
1 'polypeptide(L)'
;MLFMHAGTLQSCELKDLVITQKATGKTVENKAEWEASVSVDCPCTQANVKLFCKGFQTAEAVDSSLLSKSGDECLLNNGQPLYGSDAVSFVYAWDAPFDFKPVYSEVACS
;
A
#
# COMPACT_ATOMS: atom_id res chain seq x y z
N MET A 1 24.49 30.79 24.96
CA MET A 1 23.99 29.42 24.83
C MET A 1 22.64 29.49 24.14
N LEU A 2 22.55 29.07 22.88
CA LEU A 2 21.27 28.66 22.29
C LEU A 2 21.52 27.27 21.72
N PHE A 3 20.90 26.28 22.34
CA PHE A 3 20.93 24.89 21.88
C PHE A 3 20.14 24.81 20.58
N MET A 4 20.85 24.65 19.46
CA MET A 4 20.27 24.16 18.22
C MET A 4 19.79 22.73 18.50
N HIS A 5 18.48 22.55 18.63
CA HIS A 5 17.92 21.21 18.68
C HIS A 5 18.12 20.61 17.28
N ALA A 6 18.92 19.57 17.18
CA ALA A 6 19.01 18.75 15.97
C ALA A 6 17.67 18.02 15.80
N GLY A 7 16.69 18.71 15.19
CA GLY A 7 15.51 18.07 14.66
C GLY A 7 15.94 17.25 13.46
N THR A 8 15.94 15.93 13.57
CA THR A 8 16.01 15.07 12.40
C THR A 8 14.81 15.42 11.53
N LEU A 9 15.01 16.04 10.37
CA LEU A 9 13.99 16.09 9.31
C LEU A 9 13.66 14.61 9.03
N GLN A 10 12.54 14.12 9.55
CA GLN A 10 12.12 12.76 9.28
C GLN A 10 11.69 12.71 7.82
N SER A 11 12.63 12.33 6.95
CA SER A 11 12.36 12.15 5.53
C SER A 11 11.46 10.93 5.38
N CYS A 12 10.24 11.14 4.93
CA CYS A 12 9.40 10.06 4.48
C CYS A 12 10.04 9.36 3.29
N GLU A 13 10.10 8.05 3.35
CA GLU A 13 10.68 7.17 2.34
C GLU A 13 9.67 6.10 1.94
N LEU A 14 10.00 5.38 0.87
CA LEU A 14 9.20 4.24 0.39
C LEU A 14 9.01 3.16 1.47
N LYS A 15 9.98 2.99 2.38
CA LYS A 15 9.92 2.02 3.49
C LYS A 15 8.84 2.37 4.53
N ASP A 16 8.35 3.61 4.54
CA ASP A 16 7.30 4.06 5.45
C ASP A 16 5.90 3.70 4.90
N LEU A 17 5.82 3.12 3.70
CA LEU A 17 4.62 2.42 3.26
C LEU A 17 4.59 1.02 3.88
N VAL A 18 3.67 0.81 4.80
CA VAL A 18 3.50 -0.45 5.51
C VAL A 18 2.34 -1.23 4.88
N ILE A 19 2.60 -2.49 4.51
CA ILE A 19 1.58 -3.39 3.99
C ILE A 19 1.27 -4.43 5.05
N THR A 20 0.00 -4.54 5.41
CA THR A 20 -0.51 -5.58 6.31
C THR A 20 -1.60 -6.38 5.62
N GLN A 21 -1.69 -7.66 5.93
CA GLN A 21 -2.66 -8.57 5.32
C GLN A 21 -3.22 -9.51 6.37
N LYS A 22 -4.54 -9.66 6.38
CA LYS A 22 -5.23 -10.56 7.30
C LYS A 22 -6.32 -11.35 6.57
N ALA A 23 -6.51 -12.59 6.97
CA ALA A 23 -7.61 -13.40 6.47
C ALA A 23 -8.94 -12.80 6.97
N THR A 24 -9.93 -12.70 6.08
CA THR A 24 -11.28 -12.23 6.46
C THR A 24 -12.14 -13.35 7.04
N GLY A 25 -11.71 -14.61 6.84
CA GLY A 25 -12.47 -15.81 7.18
C GLY A 25 -13.43 -16.27 6.07
N LYS A 26 -13.57 -15.51 4.98
CA LYS A 26 -14.36 -15.94 3.81
C LYS A 26 -13.52 -16.75 2.82
N THR A 27 -14.21 -17.41 1.90
CA THR A 27 -13.62 -18.16 0.80
C THR A 27 -14.36 -17.81 -0.49
N VAL A 28 -13.62 -17.51 -1.56
CA VAL A 28 -14.14 -17.24 -2.90
C VAL A 28 -13.46 -18.21 -3.86
N GLU A 29 -14.26 -18.99 -4.59
CA GLU A 29 -13.77 -20.04 -5.51
C GLU A 29 -12.70 -20.98 -4.89
N ASN A 30 -12.93 -21.43 -3.65
CA ASN A 30 -12.01 -22.27 -2.86
C ASN A 30 -10.67 -21.60 -2.48
N LYS A 31 -10.55 -20.28 -2.63
CA LYS A 31 -9.39 -19.50 -2.16
C LYS A 31 -9.77 -18.66 -0.94
N ALA A 32 -8.86 -18.52 0.01
CA ALA A 32 -9.08 -17.66 1.17
C ALA A 32 -9.19 -16.19 0.72
N GLU A 33 -10.13 -15.46 1.32
CA GLU A 33 -10.26 -14.03 1.14
C GLU A 33 -9.35 -13.30 2.13
N TRP A 34 -8.57 -12.34 1.61
CA TRP A 34 -7.59 -11.55 2.33
C TRP A 34 -7.94 -10.07 2.23
N GLU A 35 -7.87 -9.34 3.34
CA GLU A 35 -7.88 -7.88 3.34
C GLU A 35 -6.43 -7.39 3.41
N ALA A 36 -5.96 -6.75 2.35
CA ALA A 36 -4.69 -6.02 2.33
C ALA A 36 -4.93 -4.55 2.66
N SER A 37 -4.11 -4.00 3.56
CA SER A 37 -4.11 -2.60 3.93
C SER A 37 -2.72 -2.02 3.71
N VAL A 38 -2.64 -0.94 2.94
CA VAL A 38 -1.42 -0.16 2.72
C VAL A 38 -1.55 1.17 3.45
N SER A 39 -0.67 1.41 4.42
CA SER A 39 -0.69 2.62 5.26
C SER A 39 0.60 3.42 5.15
N VAL A 40 0.51 4.73 5.38
CA VAL A 40 1.68 5.62 5.44
C VAL A 40 2.09 5.83 6.91
N ASP A 41 3.20 5.23 7.32
CA ASP A 41 3.80 5.35 8.66
C ASP A 41 4.79 6.53 8.74
N CYS A 42 4.34 7.69 8.26
CA CYS A 42 5.10 8.92 8.32
C CYS A 42 4.15 10.14 8.16
N PRO A 43 4.56 11.36 8.55
CA PRO A 43 3.66 12.52 8.53
C PRO A 43 3.44 13.13 7.13
N CYS A 44 4.27 12.79 6.14
CA CYS A 44 4.12 13.35 4.79
C CYS A 44 3.10 12.58 3.97
N THR A 45 2.64 13.23 2.90
CA THR A 45 1.76 12.62 1.92
C THR A 45 2.56 11.73 0.96
N GLN A 46 2.04 10.55 0.64
CA GLN A 46 2.56 9.70 -0.44
C GLN A 46 1.50 9.52 -1.53
N ALA A 47 1.81 9.91 -2.76
CA ALA A 47 0.93 9.79 -3.92
C ALA A 47 1.53 8.86 -4.98
N ASN A 48 0.72 8.50 -5.99
CA ASN A 48 1.16 7.62 -7.09
C ASN A 48 1.84 6.33 -6.60
N VAL A 49 1.37 5.78 -5.48
CA VAL A 49 1.95 4.59 -4.84
C VAL A 49 1.81 3.40 -5.78
N LYS A 50 2.94 2.76 -6.10
CA LYS A 50 2.98 1.53 -6.88
C LYS A 50 3.56 0.38 -6.07
N LEU A 51 2.91 -0.77 -6.21
CA LEU A 51 3.34 -2.03 -5.63
C LEU A 51 3.89 -2.96 -6.72
N PHE A 52 4.96 -3.68 -6.43
CA PHE A 52 5.34 -4.86 -7.21
C PHE A 52 4.25 -5.91 -7.06
N CYS A 53 3.68 -6.35 -8.18
CA CYS A 53 2.61 -7.34 -8.21
C CYS A 53 2.71 -8.30 -9.41
N LYS A 54 3.93 -8.63 -9.82
CA LYS A 54 4.19 -9.65 -10.84
C LYS A 54 3.55 -10.98 -10.45
N GLY A 55 2.76 -11.55 -11.35
CA GLY A 55 2.06 -12.81 -11.10
C GLY A 55 0.86 -12.70 -10.16
N PHE A 56 0.54 -11.51 -9.64
CA PHE A 56 -0.71 -11.31 -8.91
C PHE A 56 -1.89 -11.60 -9.84
N GLN A 57 -2.76 -12.49 -9.39
CA GLN A 57 -4.09 -12.69 -9.91
C GLN A 57 -5.02 -12.80 -8.70
N THR A 58 -6.31 -12.97 -8.90
CA THR A 58 -7.24 -13.18 -7.80
C THR A 58 -8.53 -13.82 -8.30
N ALA A 59 -9.15 -14.65 -7.47
CA ALA A 59 -10.48 -15.21 -7.75
C ALA A 59 -11.62 -14.22 -7.44
N GLU A 60 -11.33 -13.13 -6.75
CA GLU A 60 -12.30 -12.07 -6.46
C GLU A 60 -11.83 -10.77 -7.12
N ALA A 61 -12.65 -10.19 -7.99
CA ALA A 61 -12.26 -8.96 -8.66
C ALA A 61 -12.03 -7.83 -7.65
N VAL A 62 -10.82 -7.26 -7.65
CA VAL A 62 -10.51 -6.06 -6.88
C VAL A 62 -11.08 -4.85 -7.62
N ASP A 63 -11.69 -3.92 -6.89
CA ASP A 63 -12.10 -2.63 -7.44
C ASP A 63 -10.87 -1.91 -8.02
N SER A 64 -10.91 -1.61 -9.33
CA SER A 64 -9.82 -0.94 -10.04
C SER A 64 -9.49 0.47 -9.50
N SER A 65 -10.41 1.11 -8.78
CA SER A 65 -10.14 2.37 -8.08
C SER A 65 -9.23 2.19 -6.86
N LEU A 66 -9.22 1.00 -6.25
CA LEU A 66 -8.39 0.65 -5.10
C LEU A 66 -7.05 0.05 -5.53
N LEU A 67 -7.06 -0.87 -6.49
CA LEU A 67 -5.85 -1.48 -7.03
C LEU A 67 -6.02 -1.82 -8.52
N SER A 68 -5.19 -1.22 -9.38
CA SER A 68 -5.17 -1.52 -10.80
C SER A 68 -3.80 -2.05 -11.23
N LYS A 69 -3.77 -3.16 -11.98
CA LYS A 69 -2.54 -3.80 -12.43
C LYS A 69 -2.12 -3.33 -13.82
N SER A 70 -0.85 -2.99 -14.00
CA SER A 70 -0.21 -2.66 -15.27
C SER A 70 1.14 -3.39 -15.37
N GLY A 71 1.17 -4.48 -16.14
CA GLY A 71 2.36 -5.34 -16.24
C GLY A 71 2.71 -5.99 -14.90
N ASP A 72 3.92 -5.70 -14.40
CA ASP A 72 4.46 -6.21 -13.13
C ASP A 72 4.18 -5.26 -11.93
N GLU A 73 3.55 -4.12 -12.18
CA GLU A 73 3.22 -3.09 -11.17
C GLU A 73 1.72 -2.98 -10.93
N CYS A 74 1.32 -2.60 -9.72
CA CYS A 74 -0.05 -2.28 -9.36
C CYS A 74 -0.11 -0.85 -8.81
N LEU A 75 -0.97 -0.02 -9.39
CA LEU A 75 -1.25 1.34 -8.93
C LEU A 75 -2.32 1.29 -7.84
N LEU A 76 -1.99 1.84 -6.68
CA LEU A 76 -2.89 1.94 -5.53
C LEU A 76 -3.75 3.20 -5.62
N ASN A 77 -5.00 3.12 -5.17
CA ASN A 77 -5.91 4.25 -4.96
C ASN A 77 -6.04 5.17 -6.18
N ASN A 78 -5.93 4.62 -7.39
CA ASN A 78 -5.87 5.37 -8.65
C ASN A 78 -4.86 6.54 -8.63
N GLY A 79 -3.73 6.35 -7.93
CA GLY A 79 -2.68 7.35 -7.75
C GLY A 79 -3.02 8.50 -6.80
N GLN A 80 -4.20 8.50 -6.19
CA GLN A 80 -4.62 9.54 -5.25
C GLN A 80 -3.70 9.57 -4.02
N PRO A 81 -3.52 10.75 -3.40
CA PRO A 81 -2.66 10.89 -2.24
C PRO A 81 -3.16 10.08 -1.03
N LEU A 82 -2.22 9.46 -0.32
CA LEU A 82 -2.42 8.95 1.03
C LEU A 82 -1.77 9.95 1.98
N TYR A 83 -2.56 10.58 2.85
CA TYR A 83 -2.03 11.52 3.84
C TYR A 83 -1.33 10.76 4.97
N GLY A 84 -0.56 11.48 5.80
CA GLY A 84 0.13 10.84 6.91
C GLY A 84 -0.84 10.12 7.84
N SER A 85 -0.55 8.86 8.18
CA SER A 85 -1.43 7.96 8.94
C SER A 85 -2.69 7.45 8.21
N ASP A 86 -2.89 7.79 6.93
CA ASP A 86 -3.96 7.19 6.14
C ASP A 86 -3.64 5.75 5.74
N ALA A 87 -4.69 5.01 5.41
CA ALA A 87 -4.61 3.68 4.86
C ALA A 87 -5.63 3.47 3.73
N VAL A 88 -5.24 2.66 2.75
CA VAL A 88 -6.13 2.15 1.70
C VAL A 88 -6.19 0.64 1.84
N SER A 89 -7.41 0.11 1.96
CA SER A 89 -7.66 -1.32 2.05
C SER A 89 -8.37 -1.84 0.81
N PHE A 90 -8.02 -3.05 0.39
CA PHE A 90 -8.74 -3.79 -0.64
C PHE A 90 -8.77 -5.28 -0.30
N VAL A 91 -9.79 -5.96 -0.81
CA VAL A 91 -10.00 -7.39 -0.59
C VAL A 91 -9.66 -8.16 -1.85
N TYR A 92 -9.02 -9.31 -1.70
CA TYR A 92 -8.72 -10.22 -2.80
C TYR A 92 -8.76 -11.68 -2.31
N ALA A 93 -9.07 -12.60 -3.21
CA ALA A 93 -9.04 -14.04 -2.93
C ALA A 93 -7.82 -14.73 -3.56
N TRP A 94 -7.00 -15.38 -2.73
CA TRP A 94 -5.78 -16.10 -3.14
C TRP A 94 -5.48 -17.28 -2.20
N ASP A 95 -4.55 -18.15 -2.59
CA ASP A 95 -4.18 -19.33 -1.78
C ASP A 95 -3.43 -18.95 -0.49
N ALA A 96 -2.74 -17.80 -0.48
CA ALA A 96 -1.96 -17.27 0.64
C ALA A 96 -1.86 -15.73 0.53
N PRO A 97 -1.40 -15.00 1.56
CA PRO A 97 -1.12 -13.58 1.43
C PRO A 97 -0.14 -13.34 0.28
N PHE A 98 -0.46 -12.43 -0.63
CA PHE A 98 0.40 -12.10 -1.76
C PHE A 98 1.54 -11.16 -1.32
N ASP A 99 2.76 -11.40 -1.81
CA ASP A 99 3.97 -10.64 -1.44
C ASP A 99 4.06 -9.29 -2.19
N PHE A 100 3.10 -8.40 -1.92
CA PHE A 100 3.16 -7.02 -2.41
C PHE A 100 4.34 -6.27 -1.78
N LYS A 101 5.02 -5.45 -2.59
CA LYS A 101 6.13 -4.60 -2.11
C LYS A 101 5.99 -3.19 -2.67
N PRO A 102 6.08 -2.13 -1.86
CA PRO A 102 6.20 -0.79 -2.40
C PRO A 102 7.44 -0.71 -3.30
N VAL A 103 7.29 -0.19 -4.51
CA VAL A 103 8.41 0.02 -5.46
C VAL A 103 8.56 1.47 -5.87
N TYR A 104 7.51 2.28 -5.71
CA TYR A 104 7.51 3.69 -6.04
C TYR A 104 6.44 4.46 -5.27
N SER A 105 6.75 5.70 -4.94
CA SER A 105 5.80 6.71 -4.47
C SER A 105 6.37 8.10 -4.72
N GLU A 106 5.48 9.08 -4.83
CA GLU A 106 5.81 10.50 -4.82
C GLU A 106 5.59 11.05 -3.41
N VAL A 107 6.66 11.54 -2.77
CA VAL A 107 6.61 12.05 -1.40
C VAL A 107 6.46 13.58 -1.43
N ALA A 108 5.45 14.08 -0.71
CA ALA A 108 5.21 15.50 -0.51
C ALA A 108 5.21 15.84 0.99
N CYS A 109 6.27 16.51 1.44
CA CYS A 109 6.48 16.98 2.82
C CYS A 109 6.40 18.51 2.88
N SER A 110 5.75 19.05 3.92
CA SER A 110 5.61 20.49 4.19
C SER A 110 6.27 20.90 5.50
#